data_AF-R7A0L5-F1
#
_entry.id   AF-R7A0L5-F1
#
_cell.length_a   1.000
_cell.length_b   1.000
_cell.length_c   1.000
_cell.angle_alpha   90.00
_cell.angle_beta   90.00
_cell.angle_gamma   90.00
#
_symmetry.space_group_name_H-M   'P 1'
#
loop_
_entity.id
_entity.type
_entity.pdbx_description
1 polymer ?
#
loop_
_entity_poly.entity_id
_entity_poly.type
_entity_poly.pdbx_seq_one_letter_code
_entity_poly.pdbx_strand_id
1 'polypeptide(L)'
;MKKQIVLATTFALVFSSLYCPESQAAAKPKLSKSKLTLTVGKTAKLKVKNYKGTVKWSSNKKKTATVSKKGVVTAKKKGTAVITAKAGKKKLKCKVTVKVAATKNIVTPEPVMTASTAPVVTQNPIVTQNPTITQNPTKTDVPTSSAKPSPTPAAPETALPTKTPIKKDPVQEQALTEMIEKLNANGATVPTDLNDTNYYFWNNEKLTKIMWDNCNISGELDFSAFETLELLHCNNNSISKIDVTKCTALSWLSCYENKLNFLNVANCSALGLLDCSNNSLSTLDLSNCSALTSLLCTNNSLSELDVTKCPALEQLWCNNNILTALDLSNCPALDDLRCSSNSLTVLDISNCTTLEILYCANNNLTALDVSKCTHLKQLYCYSNNITTLDVTKCPALTSLSCDDSVVVTGYTG
;
A
#
# COMPACT_ATOMS: atom_id res chain seq x y z
N MET A 1 9.85 104.73 2.28
CA MET A 1 10.08 103.37 2.85
C MET A 1 9.98 102.34 1.72
N LYS A 2 10.35 101.06 1.92
CA LYS A 2 10.60 100.08 0.83
C LYS A 2 9.42 99.10 0.56
N LYS A 3 9.49 98.39 -0.57
CA LYS A 3 8.48 97.47 -1.16
C LYS A 3 8.39 96.09 -0.49
N GLN A 4 7.21 95.48 -0.54
CA GLN A 4 6.86 94.05 -0.84
C GLN A 4 5.32 93.96 -0.84
N ILE A 5 4.55 93.28 -1.71
CA ILE A 5 4.69 92.05 -2.55
C ILE A 5 4.75 90.76 -1.72
N VAL A 6 3.72 89.89 -1.83
CA VAL A 6 3.80 88.44 -2.14
C VAL A 6 2.40 87.75 -2.12
N LEU A 7 2.23 86.83 -3.08
CA LEU A 7 1.26 85.74 -3.33
C LEU A 7 -0.02 85.52 -2.48
N ALA A 8 -1.03 85.01 -3.19
CA ALA A 8 -2.12 84.18 -2.65
C ALA A 8 -1.79 82.68 -2.72
N THR A 9 -2.53 81.86 -1.97
CA THR A 9 -2.68 80.42 -2.24
C THR A 9 -4.08 79.93 -1.84
N THR A 10 -4.73 79.18 -2.74
CA THR A 10 -5.98 78.46 -2.46
C THR A 10 -5.69 77.12 -1.79
N PHE A 11 -6.53 76.70 -0.84
CA PHE A 11 -6.41 75.38 -0.21
C PHE A 11 -7.64 74.52 -0.52
N ALA A 12 -7.57 73.78 -1.62
CA ALA A 12 -8.61 72.82 -2.00
C ALA A 12 -8.45 71.52 -1.21
N LEU A 13 -9.43 71.22 -0.34
CA LEU A 13 -9.45 69.96 0.43
C LEU A 13 -9.83 68.78 -0.47
N VAL A 14 -8.81 68.12 -1.03
CA VAL A 14 -8.96 66.84 -1.73
C VAL A 14 -9.22 65.74 -0.70
N PHE A 15 -10.47 65.30 -0.59
CA PHE A 15 -10.80 64.06 0.13
C PHE A 15 -10.29 62.85 -0.66
N SER A 16 -9.05 62.42 -0.37
CA SER A 16 -8.54 61.15 -0.84
C SER A 16 -9.29 60.00 -0.15
N SER A 17 -10.01 59.20 -0.94
CA SER A 17 -10.72 58.03 -0.45
C SER A 17 -9.71 56.95 -0.02
N LEU A 18 -9.43 56.91 1.29
CA LEU A 18 -8.65 55.85 1.93
C LEU A 18 -9.39 54.51 1.80
N TYR A 19 -9.14 53.83 0.68
CA TYR A 19 -9.67 52.51 0.38
C TYR A 19 -9.04 51.49 1.34
N CYS A 20 -9.67 51.30 2.50
CA CYS A 20 -9.22 50.34 3.50
C CYS A 20 -9.59 48.92 3.04
N PRO A 21 -8.62 48.05 2.69
CA PRO A 21 -8.93 46.70 2.27
C PRO A 21 -9.53 45.93 3.46
N GLU A 22 -10.66 45.26 3.24
CA GLU A 22 -11.34 44.50 4.29
C GLU A 22 -10.39 43.50 4.94
N SER A 23 -10.27 43.58 6.27
CA SER A 23 -9.38 42.69 7.01
C SER A 23 -9.95 41.27 7.02
N GLN A 24 -9.52 40.44 6.07
CA GLN A 24 -9.95 39.04 5.96
C GLN A 24 -9.75 38.30 7.29
N ALA A 25 -10.87 38.03 7.96
CA ALA A 25 -10.88 37.61 9.35
C ALA A 25 -10.13 36.28 9.54
N ALA A 26 -8.95 36.37 10.18
CA ALA A 26 -8.00 35.26 10.30
C ALA A 26 -8.66 33.93 10.69
N ALA A 27 -8.51 32.93 9.82
CA ALA A 27 -9.30 31.71 9.85
C ALA A 27 -9.28 31.03 11.24
N LYS A 28 -10.46 30.71 11.77
CA LYS A 28 -10.63 30.26 13.17
C LYS A 28 -9.81 28.97 13.45
N PRO A 29 -9.07 28.87 14.58
CA PRO A 29 -8.28 27.69 14.93
C PRO A 29 -9.10 26.39 14.94
N LYS A 30 -8.59 25.32 14.31
CA LYS A 30 -9.26 24.01 14.19
C LYS A 30 -8.31 22.83 14.44
N LEU A 31 -8.81 21.75 15.03
CA LEU A 31 -8.03 20.51 15.22
C LEU A 31 -7.90 19.73 13.90
N SER A 32 -6.83 18.94 13.77
CA SER A 32 -6.62 18.05 12.62
C SER A 32 -7.60 16.88 12.56
N LYS A 33 -8.07 16.37 13.71
CA LYS A 33 -9.14 15.37 13.83
C LYS A 33 -9.98 15.64 15.09
N SER A 34 -11.31 15.57 15.00
CA SER A 34 -12.27 15.73 16.12
C SER A 34 -12.67 14.42 16.79
N LYS A 35 -12.49 13.30 16.09
CA LYS A 35 -12.58 11.92 16.57
C LYS A 35 -11.28 11.20 16.19
N LEU A 36 -10.84 10.25 17.00
CA LEU A 36 -9.64 9.43 16.77
C LEU A 36 -9.87 8.04 17.38
N THR A 37 -9.53 6.98 16.65
CA THR A 37 -9.49 5.61 17.17
C THR A 37 -8.03 5.13 17.20
N LEU A 38 -7.63 4.42 18.25
CA LEU A 38 -6.30 3.83 18.41
C LEU A 38 -6.40 2.47 19.10
N THR A 39 -5.49 1.56 18.77
CA THR A 39 -5.23 0.35 19.57
C THR A 39 -4.29 0.69 20.74
N VAL A 40 -4.43 0.02 21.90
CA VAL A 40 -3.51 0.14 23.04
C VAL A 40 -2.04 0.07 22.58
N GLY A 41 -1.18 0.94 23.12
CA GLY A 41 0.23 1.06 22.76
C GLY A 41 0.50 1.99 21.57
N LYS A 42 -0.38 2.03 20.55
CA LYS A 42 -0.18 2.87 19.36
C LYS A 42 -0.35 4.38 19.67
N THR A 43 0.19 5.24 18.79
CA THR A 43 0.17 6.70 18.96
C THR A 43 -0.29 7.43 17.68
N ALA A 44 -0.76 8.68 17.81
CA ALA A 44 -1.04 9.56 16.67
C ALA A 44 -0.90 11.05 17.03
N LYS A 45 -0.47 11.87 16.07
CA LYS A 45 -0.18 13.30 16.29
C LYS A 45 -1.36 14.20 15.91
N LEU A 46 -1.95 14.88 16.89
CA LEU A 46 -2.91 15.95 16.66
C LEU A 46 -2.16 17.27 16.37
N LYS A 47 -2.63 18.01 15.37
CA LYS A 47 -2.16 19.37 15.04
C LYS A 47 -3.32 20.35 15.24
N VAL A 48 -3.05 21.59 15.64
CA VAL A 48 -4.00 22.70 15.53
C VAL A 48 -3.66 23.46 14.25
N LYS A 49 -4.56 23.45 13.26
CA LYS A 49 -4.46 24.27 12.05
C LYS A 49 -4.95 25.69 12.38
N ASN A 50 -4.44 26.67 11.63
CA ASN A 50 -4.83 28.08 11.70
C ASN A 50 -4.57 28.74 13.07
N TYR A 51 -3.44 28.40 13.70
CA TYR A 51 -2.98 29.02 14.95
C TYR A 51 -1.45 28.95 15.02
N LYS A 52 -0.78 30.11 15.12
CA LYS A 52 0.69 30.22 15.19
C LYS A 52 1.25 30.21 16.63
N GLY A 53 0.39 30.27 17.65
CA GLY A 53 0.80 30.36 19.06
C GLY A 53 0.95 29.01 19.78
N THR A 54 1.45 29.06 21.01
CA THR A 54 1.66 27.87 21.86
C THR A 54 0.35 27.19 22.26
N VAL A 55 0.18 25.92 21.88
CA VAL A 55 -0.98 25.09 22.25
C VAL A 55 -0.71 24.35 23.56
N LYS A 56 -1.60 24.50 24.55
CA LYS A 56 -1.55 23.73 25.80
C LYS A 56 -2.46 22.50 25.69
N TRP A 57 -1.89 21.31 25.81
CA TRP A 57 -2.58 20.02 25.64
C TRP A 57 -2.94 19.36 26.97
N SER A 58 -4.09 18.67 27.04
CA SER A 58 -4.50 17.86 28.20
C SER A 58 -5.37 16.67 27.81
N SER A 59 -5.48 15.69 28.72
CA SER A 59 -6.40 14.54 28.63
C SER A 59 -7.25 14.46 29.88
N ASN A 60 -8.57 14.23 29.74
CA ASN A 60 -9.45 14.01 30.89
C ASN A 60 -9.31 12.61 31.53
N LYS A 61 -8.73 11.64 30.81
CA LYS A 61 -8.55 10.25 31.27
C LYS A 61 -7.15 9.75 30.91
N LYS A 62 -6.13 10.23 31.65
CA LYS A 62 -4.71 9.87 31.45
C LYS A 62 -4.43 8.36 31.49
N LYS A 63 -5.22 7.56 32.23
CA LYS A 63 -5.13 6.08 32.25
C LYS A 63 -5.64 5.42 30.95
N THR A 64 -6.51 6.09 30.19
CA THR A 64 -7.05 5.62 28.90
C THR A 64 -6.18 6.11 27.74
N ALA A 65 -5.89 7.41 27.68
CA ALA A 65 -4.96 8.00 26.71
C ALA A 65 -4.24 9.24 27.28
N THR A 66 -2.96 9.40 26.96
CA THR A 66 -2.14 10.58 27.28
C THR A 66 -1.88 11.43 26.05
N VAL A 67 -1.46 12.70 26.23
CA VAL A 67 -1.01 13.57 25.15
C VAL A 67 0.26 14.33 25.57
N SER A 68 1.24 14.46 24.66
CA SER A 68 2.51 15.15 24.90
C SER A 68 2.41 16.66 24.64
N LYS A 69 3.41 17.43 25.09
CA LYS A 69 3.55 18.88 24.77
C LYS A 69 3.54 19.14 23.25
N LYS A 70 3.99 18.19 22.43
CA LYS A 70 4.04 18.25 20.95
C LYS A 70 2.76 17.72 20.25
N GLY A 71 1.67 17.48 20.99
CA GLY A 71 0.38 17.02 20.44
C GLY A 71 0.30 15.53 20.08
N VAL A 72 1.29 14.72 20.46
CA VAL A 72 1.27 13.26 20.21
C VAL A 72 0.41 12.60 21.28
N VAL A 73 -0.65 11.91 20.86
CA VAL A 73 -1.57 11.13 21.69
C VAL A 73 -1.11 9.68 21.75
N THR A 74 -1.10 9.08 22.94
CA THR A 74 -0.73 7.67 23.17
C THR A 74 -1.90 6.93 23.81
N ALA A 75 -2.29 5.80 23.24
CA ALA A 75 -3.33 4.92 23.79
C ALA A 75 -2.77 4.00 24.88
N LYS A 76 -3.44 3.91 26.04
CA LYS A 76 -2.95 3.16 27.23
C LYS A 76 -3.89 2.08 27.74
N LYS A 77 -5.21 2.25 27.68
CA LYS A 77 -6.20 1.23 28.10
C LYS A 77 -7.51 1.39 27.33
N LYS A 78 -8.22 0.28 27.07
CA LYS A 78 -9.56 0.23 26.45
C LYS A 78 -10.49 1.32 27.03
N GLY A 79 -11.27 1.98 26.16
CA GLY A 79 -12.29 2.96 26.55
C GLY A 79 -12.14 4.31 25.86
N THR A 80 -12.96 5.30 26.24
CA THR A 80 -12.98 6.63 25.61
C THR A 80 -12.37 7.70 26.51
N ALA A 81 -11.45 8.50 25.97
CA ALA A 81 -10.91 9.73 26.54
C ALA A 81 -11.26 10.95 25.67
N VAL A 82 -11.07 12.16 26.22
CA VAL A 82 -11.14 13.42 25.48
C VAL A 82 -9.83 14.17 25.63
N ILE A 83 -9.15 14.40 24.51
CA ILE A 83 -7.96 15.25 24.43
C ILE A 83 -8.40 16.68 24.14
N THR A 84 -7.91 17.64 24.90
CA THR A 84 -8.21 19.07 24.74
C THR A 84 -6.96 19.84 24.35
N ALA A 85 -7.06 20.64 23.29
CA ALA A 85 -6.07 21.62 22.87
C ALA A 85 -6.58 23.03 23.22
N LYS A 86 -5.89 23.74 24.10
CA LYS A 86 -6.15 25.16 24.39
C LYS A 86 -5.28 26.04 23.49
N ALA A 87 -5.92 26.77 22.60
CA ALA A 87 -5.33 27.74 21.67
C ALA A 87 -5.82 29.14 22.05
N GLY A 88 -5.00 29.91 22.76
CA GLY A 88 -5.40 31.17 23.39
C GLY A 88 -6.59 30.97 24.35
N LYS A 89 -7.69 31.72 24.12
CA LYS A 89 -8.95 31.56 24.87
C LYS A 89 -9.77 30.33 24.43
N LYS A 90 -9.57 29.79 23.22
CA LYS A 90 -10.39 28.69 22.65
C LYS A 90 -9.93 27.30 23.15
N LYS A 91 -10.88 26.41 23.41
CA LYS A 91 -10.66 24.99 23.76
C LYS A 91 -11.21 24.11 22.64
N LEU A 92 -10.35 23.37 21.94
CA LEU A 92 -10.71 22.40 20.90
C LEU A 92 -10.64 20.99 21.50
N LYS A 93 -11.60 20.12 21.20
CA LYS A 93 -11.71 18.76 21.77
C LYS A 93 -11.58 17.68 20.69
N CYS A 94 -10.92 16.57 21.02
CA CYS A 94 -10.88 15.35 20.22
C CYS A 94 -11.37 14.16 21.07
N LYS A 95 -12.38 13.42 20.62
CA LYS A 95 -12.84 12.17 21.25
C LYS A 95 -11.90 11.03 20.82
N VAL A 96 -11.15 10.46 21.75
CA VAL A 96 -10.21 9.36 21.51
C VAL A 96 -10.80 8.05 22.02
N THR A 97 -11.12 7.14 21.11
CA THR A 97 -11.57 5.78 21.41
C THR A 97 -10.38 4.83 21.37
N VAL A 98 -10.07 4.18 22.49
CA VAL A 98 -9.03 3.16 22.58
C VAL A 98 -9.67 1.77 22.52
N LYS A 99 -9.33 1.00 21.48
CA LYS A 99 -9.57 -0.44 21.37
C LYS A 99 -8.39 -1.21 21.99
N VAL A 100 -8.62 -2.43 22.46
CA VAL A 100 -7.55 -3.43 22.58
C VAL A 100 -7.38 -4.14 21.24
N ALA A 101 -6.21 -4.72 20.99
CA ALA A 101 -6.08 -5.72 19.94
C ALA A 101 -6.96 -6.94 20.30
N ALA A 102 -7.43 -7.68 19.30
CA ALA A 102 -8.20 -8.89 19.52
C ALA A 102 -7.25 -10.05 19.85
N THR A 103 -6.84 -10.15 21.11
CA THR A 103 -6.20 -11.36 21.62
C THR A 103 -7.23 -12.49 21.61
N LYS A 104 -7.01 -13.55 20.83
CA LYS A 104 -7.74 -14.82 21.00
C LYS A 104 -7.57 -15.26 22.46
N ASN A 105 -8.64 -15.70 23.12
CA ASN A 105 -8.55 -16.23 24.48
C ASN A 105 -7.77 -17.55 24.42
N ILE A 106 -6.52 -17.55 24.86
CA ILE A 106 -5.82 -18.80 25.19
C ILE A 106 -6.45 -19.30 26.48
N VAL A 107 -7.19 -20.40 26.40
CA VAL A 107 -7.60 -21.16 27.59
C VAL A 107 -6.35 -21.85 28.13
N THR A 108 -5.93 -21.48 29.33
CA THR A 108 -4.81 -22.13 30.01
C THR A 108 -5.31 -23.44 30.64
N PRO A 109 -4.82 -24.62 30.23
CA PRO A 109 -4.98 -25.82 31.04
C PRO A 109 -4.11 -25.72 32.30
N GLU A 110 -4.60 -26.26 33.41
CA GLU A 110 -3.84 -26.31 34.68
C GLU A 110 -2.68 -27.33 34.61
N PRO A 111 -1.61 -27.15 35.41
CA PRO A 111 -0.41 -27.97 35.29
C PRO A 111 -0.60 -29.37 35.87
N VAL A 112 -0.47 -30.40 35.03
CA VAL A 112 -0.36 -31.80 35.48
C VAL A 112 1.07 -32.08 35.96
N MET A 113 1.22 -32.41 37.24
CA MET A 113 2.47 -32.92 37.80
C MET A 113 2.65 -34.42 37.51
N THR A 114 3.75 -34.79 36.86
CA THR A 114 4.47 -36.06 37.08
C THR A 114 5.96 -35.84 36.79
N ALA A 115 6.85 -36.62 37.41
CA ALA A 115 8.29 -36.35 37.44
C ALA A 115 9.14 -37.52 36.91
N SER A 116 10.44 -37.26 36.70
CA SER A 116 11.53 -38.23 36.45
C SER A 116 11.51 -38.99 35.12
N THR A 117 12.63 -39.44 34.56
CA THR A 117 14.07 -39.32 34.95
C THR A 117 14.92 -39.18 33.69
N ALA A 118 16.03 -38.44 33.76
CA ALA A 118 17.15 -38.57 32.83
C ALA A 118 18.19 -39.59 33.36
N PRO A 119 19.12 -40.02 32.51
CA PRO A 119 20.53 -39.96 32.91
C PRO A 119 21.39 -39.16 31.93
N VAL A 120 22.51 -38.62 32.43
CA VAL A 120 23.51 -37.84 31.69
C VAL A 120 24.81 -38.63 31.59
N VAL A 121 25.44 -38.65 30.41
CA VAL A 121 26.78 -39.26 30.22
C VAL A 121 27.69 -38.34 29.39
N THR A 122 28.54 -37.60 30.12
CA THR A 122 29.92 -37.12 29.83
C THR A 122 30.35 -36.51 28.48
N GLN A 123 31.12 -35.42 28.61
CA GLN A 123 32.04 -34.80 27.63
C GLN A 123 33.35 -35.68 27.49
N ASN A 124 34.45 -35.41 26.75
CA ASN A 124 35.04 -34.27 25.99
C ASN A 124 36.27 -34.84 25.17
N PRO A 125 37.30 -34.08 24.68
CA PRO A 125 37.39 -33.05 23.62
C PRO A 125 38.51 -33.40 22.55
N ILE A 126 39.20 -32.37 22.00
CA ILE A 126 40.44 -32.35 21.14
C ILE A 126 40.13 -32.26 19.61
N VAL A 127 40.35 -31.16 18.86
CA VAL A 127 41.52 -30.23 18.59
C VAL A 127 42.50 -30.80 17.55
N THR A 128 42.96 -30.12 16.48
CA THR A 128 42.78 -28.71 16.01
C THR A 128 41.98 -28.68 14.66
N GLN A 129 42.20 -27.95 13.55
CA GLN A 129 43.14 -26.90 13.07
C GLN A 129 42.46 -26.02 11.97
N ASN A 130 43.18 -25.07 11.35
CA ASN A 130 42.73 -24.22 10.21
C ASN A 130 43.95 -23.90 9.31
N PRO A 131 43.81 -23.81 7.96
CA PRO A 131 43.99 -22.49 7.33
C PRO A 131 43.17 -22.19 6.05
N THR A 132 42.53 -21.01 6.06
CA THR A 132 42.81 -19.85 5.18
C THR A 132 42.49 -19.85 3.66
N ILE A 133 41.51 -19.00 3.29
CA ILE A 133 41.41 -18.07 2.13
C ILE A 133 42.24 -18.35 0.85
N THR A 134 41.58 -18.37 -0.31
CA THR A 134 42.10 -17.86 -1.62
C THR A 134 40.94 -17.32 -2.48
N GLN A 135 41.21 -16.50 -3.52
CA GLN A 135 40.23 -15.76 -4.33
C GLN A 135 40.10 -16.28 -5.78
N ASN A 136 39.07 -15.81 -6.52
CA ASN A 136 38.90 -15.91 -7.99
C ASN A 136 40.09 -15.32 -8.78
N PRO A 137 40.42 -15.79 -10.00
CA PRO A 137 39.72 -15.48 -11.28
C PRO A 137 39.54 -16.74 -12.19
N THR A 138 39.18 -16.76 -13.48
CA THR A 138 38.99 -15.80 -14.62
C THR A 138 37.97 -16.48 -15.58
N LYS A 139 36.89 -15.88 -16.12
CA LYS A 139 36.68 -14.78 -17.09
C LYS A 139 37.28 -14.98 -18.51
N THR A 140 36.39 -15.20 -19.48
CA THR A 140 36.46 -14.97 -20.95
C THR A 140 35.01 -14.98 -21.48
N ASP A 141 34.52 -14.29 -22.53
CA ASP A 141 34.92 -13.10 -23.32
C ASP A 141 33.59 -12.44 -23.82
N VAL A 142 33.36 -11.11 -23.91
CA VAL A 142 34.02 -10.01 -24.68
C VAL A 142 33.72 -10.14 -26.20
N PRO A 143 33.35 -9.07 -26.97
CA PRO A 143 33.46 -7.61 -26.71
C PRO A 143 32.16 -6.76 -26.92
N THR A 144 32.31 -5.43 -26.82
CA THR A 144 31.29 -4.39 -27.12
C THR A 144 31.79 -3.35 -28.14
N SER A 145 30.85 -2.50 -28.61
CA SER A 145 30.99 -1.08 -29.02
C SER A 145 31.24 -0.65 -30.49
N SER A 146 30.19 -0.01 -31.06
CA SER A 146 30.14 1.31 -31.73
C SER A 146 30.91 1.63 -33.03
N ALA A 147 30.16 1.98 -34.08
CA ALA A 147 30.44 3.09 -35.01
C ALA A 147 29.17 3.55 -35.79
N LYS A 148 29.08 4.84 -36.16
CA LYS A 148 28.14 5.46 -37.14
C LYS A 148 28.79 6.79 -37.60
N PRO A 149 28.80 7.18 -38.90
CA PRO A 149 27.66 7.67 -39.70
C PRO A 149 27.52 6.88 -41.03
N SER A 150 26.67 7.17 -42.03
CA SER A 150 25.84 8.33 -42.38
C SER A 150 24.59 7.89 -43.19
N PRO A 151 23.49 8.66 -43.26
CA PRO A 151 22.33 8.32 -44.10
C PRO A 151 22.35 9.00 -45.49
N THR A 152 21.79 8.32 -46.49
CA THR A 152 21.38 8.87 -47.80
C THR A 152 19.85 8.72 -47.90
N PRO A 153 19.09 9.73 -48.37
CA PRO A 153 17.67 9.84 -48.03
C PRO A 153 16.74 8.92 -48.84
N ALA A 154 15.81 8.28 -48.15
CA ALA A 154 14.55 7.82 -48.74
C ALA A 154 13.54 8.98 -48.75
N ALA A 155 12.68 9.03 -49.77
CA ALA A 155 11.58 10.00 -49.86
C ALA A 155 10.48 9.69 -48.82
N PRO A 156 9.68 10.69 -48.38
CA PRO A 156 8.71 10.47 -47.31
C PRO A 156 7.56 9.56 -47.75
N GLU A 157 7.27 8.52 -46.96
CA GLU A 157 6.04 7.75 -47.12
C GLU A 157 4.81 8.61 -46.80
N THR A 158 3.81 8.54 -47.68
CA THR A 158 2.57 9.29 -47.57
C THR A 158 1.66 8.72 -46.49
N ALA A 159 1.29 9.53 -45.50
CA ALA A 159 0.42 9.12 -44.41
C ALA A 159 -0.99 8.71 -44.88
N LEU A 160 -1.42 7.50 -44.49
CA LEU A 160 -2.77 6.98 -44.72
C LEU A 160 -3.08 5.87 -43.69
N PRO A 161 -4.34 5.65 -43.26
CA PRO A 161 -5.49 6.57 -43.23
C PRO A 161 -5.75 7.09 -41.80
N THR A 162 -6.41 8.24 -41.67
CA THR A 162 -6.93 8.68 -40.37
C THR A 162 -8.07 7.78 -39.91
N LYS A 163 -7.97 7.21 -38.70
CA LYS A 163 -9.12 6.60 -38.00
C LYS A 163 -10.25 7.65 -37.91
N THR A 164 -11.50 7.23 -38.10
CA THR A 164 -12.67 8.06 -37.75
C THR A 164 -12.54 8.50 -36.29
N PRO A 165 -12.62 9.81 -35.97
CA PRO A 165 -12.43 10.28 -34.60
C PRO A 165 -13.39 9.61 -33.62
N ILE A 166 -12.85 9.08 -32.53
CA ILE A 166 -13.66 8.49 -31.48
C ILE A 166 -14.37 9.65 -30.77
N LYS A 167 -15.71 9.60 -30.73
CA LYS A 167 -16.53 10.59 -30.01
C LYS A 167 -16.37 10.38 -28.50
N LYS A 168 -16.17 11.47 -27.75
CA LYS A 168 -15.87 11.47 -26.31
C LYS A 168 -16.76 12.47 -25.60
N ASP A 169 -16.98 12.25 -24.31
CA ASP A 169 -17.58 13.20 -23.40
C ASP A 169 -16.62 14.40 -23.24
N PRO A 170 -17.04 15.64 -23.57
CA PRO A 170 -16.14 16.80 -23.56
C PRO A 170 -15.53 17.12 -22.18
N VAL A 171 -16.20 16.76 -21.09
CA VAL A 171 -15.70 17.01 -19.72
C VAL A 171 -14.62 16.00 -19.37
N GLN A 172 -14.77 14.72 -19.76
CA GLN A 172 -13.72 13.72 -19.61
C GLN A 172 -12.56 13.96 -20.58
N GLU A 173 -12.81 14.37 -21.83
CA GLU A 173 -11.76 14.72 -22.81
C GLU A 173 -10.92 15.91 -22.31
N GLN A 174 -11.55 16.98 -21.80
CA GLN A 174 -10.84 18.12 -21.21
C GLN A 174 -10.05 17.69 -19.94
N ALA A 175 -10.70 17.04 -18.97
CA ALA A 175 -10.06 16.67 -17.71
C ALA A 175 -8.87 15.70 -17.89
N LEU A 176 -8.95 14.82 -18.87
CA LEU A 176 -7.85 13.92 -19.23
C LEU A 176 -6.72 14.69 -19.92
N THR A 177 -7.03 15.61 -20.84
CA THR A 177 -6.04 16.46 -21.52
C THR A 177 -5.26 17.32 -20.53
N GLU A 178 -5.95 18.04 -19.63
CA GLU A 178 -5.32 18.85 -18.57
C GLU A 178 -4.42 18.01 -17.64
N MET A 179 -4.78 16.74 -17.38
CA MET A 179 -3.93 15.83 -16.62
C MET A 179 -2.67 15.45 -17.40
N ILE A 180 -2.82 15.04 -18.67
CA ILE A 180 -1.70 14.61 -19.53
C ILE A 180 -0.71 15.75 -19.76
N GLU A 181 -1.19 16.95 -20.08
CA GLU A 181 -0.35 18.15 -20.24
C GLU A 181 0.47 18.42 -18.97
N LYS A 182 -0.18 18.38 -17.80
CA LYS A 182 0.47 18.57 -16.51
C LYS A 182 1.50 17.47 -16.19
N LEU A 183 1.23 16.21 -16.54
CA LEU A 183 2.19 15.11 -16.34
C LEU A 183 3.40 15.26 -17.26
N ASN A 184 3.18 15.52 -18.55
CA ASN A 184 4.24 15.67 -19.54
C ASN A 184 5.09 16.93 -19.30
N ALA A 185 4.49 18.02 -18.81
CA ALA A 185 5.22 19.20 -18.34
C ALA A 185 6.14 18.93 -17.13
N ASN A 186 5.95 17.80 -16.42
CA ASN A 186 6.85 17.31 -15.37
C ASN A 186 7.77 16.17 -15.84
N GLY A 187 7.90 15.95 -17.17
CA GLY A 187 8.80 14.96 -17.76
C GLY A 187 8.23 13.54 -17.90
N ALA A 188 6.93 13.36 -17.71
CA ALA A 188 6.26 12.12 -18.11
C ALA A 188 6.18 11.99 -19.66
N THR A 189 5.93 10.78 -20.14
CA THR A 189 5.78 10.44 -21.56
C THR A 189 4.42 9.80 -21.83
N VAL A 190 3.36 10.46 -21.36
CA VAL A 190 1.97 10.01 -21.51
C VAL A 190 1.44 10.44 -22.89
N PRO A 191 0.92 9.54 -23.74
CA PRO A 191 0.47 9.91 -25.08
C PRO A 191 -0.70 10.90 -25.09
N THR A 192 -0.64 11.88 -25.98
CA THR A 192 -1.62 12.96 -26.12
C THR A 192 -2.73 12.66 -27.13
N ASP A 193 -2.57 11.68 -28.02
CA ASP A 193 -3.67 11.24 -28.90
C ASP A 193 -4.65 10.37 -28.10
N LEU A 194 -5.78 10.97 -27.71
CA LEU A 194 -6.87 10.31 -27.01
C LEU A 194 -7.66 9.30 -27.87
N ASN A 195 -7.26 9.10 -29.13
CA ASN A 195 -7.75 8.06 -30.03
C ASN A 195 -6.75 6.87 -30.17
N ASP A 196 -5.60 6.92 -29.50
CA ASP A 196 -4.66 5.79 -29.45
C ASP A 196 -5.23 4.66 -28.60
N THR A 197 -5.75 3.65 -29.28
CA THR A 197 -6.37 2.44 -28.71
C THR A 197 -5.38 1.50 -28.02
N ASN A 198 -4.09 1.83 -27.96
CA ASN A 198 -3.15 1.15 -27.06
C ASN A 198 -3.22 1.73 -25.64
N TYR A 199 -3.59 3.01 -25.49
CA TYR A 199 -3.56 3.75 -24.22
C TYR A 199 -4.95 4.10 -23.68
N TYR A 200 -5.92 4.37 -24.57
CA TYR A 200 -7.24 4.89 -24.21
C TYR A 200 -8.38 4.10 -24.86
N PHE A 201 -9.33 3.67 -24.04
CA PHE A 201 -10.53 2.97 -24.49
C PHE A 201 -11.76 3.75 -24.07
N TRP A 202 -12.61 4.06 -25.04
CA TRP A 202 -13.86 4.81 -24.85
C TRP A 202 -15.04 3.95 -25.28
N ASN A 203 -16.10 3.92 -24.46
CA ASN A 203 -17.34 3.20 -24.72
C ASN A 203 -18.52 4.13 -24.42
N ASN A 204 -19.47 4.25 -25.36
CA ASN A 204 -20.58 5.20 -25.27
C ASN A 204 -20.12 6.62 -24.86
N GLU A 205 -19.06 7.11 -25.51
CA GLU A 205 -18.41 8.41 -25.28
C GLU A 205 -17.67 8.56 -23.94
N LYS A 206 -17.76 7.58 -23.03
CA LYS A 206 -17.10 7.61 -21.71
C LYS A 206 -15.77 6.86 -21.73
N LEU A 207 -14.79 7.36 -21.01
CA LEU A 207 -13.52 6.66 -20.79
C LEU A 207 -13.75 5.44 -19.90
N THR A 208 -13.32 4.26 -20.35
CA THR A 208 -13.44 3.02 -19.59
C THR A 208 -12.10 2.37 -19.27
N LYS A 209 -11.04 2.56 -20.07
CA LYS A 209 -9.71 1.97 -19.77
C LYS A 209 -8.55 2.91 -20.10
N ILE A 210 -7.54 2.86 -19.24
CA ILE A 210 -6.27 3.61 -19.36
C ILE A 210 -5.10 2.62 -19.20
N MET A 211 -4.14 2.67 -20.13
CA MET A 211 -2.86 1.93 -20.05
C MET A 211 -1.71 2.93 -20.00
N TRP A 212 -1.14 3.22 -18.82
CA TRP A 212 -0.08 4.22 -18.61
C TRP A 212 1.20 3.61 -18.02
N ASP A 213 1.51 2.38 -18.41
CA ASP A 213 2.70 1.67 -17.95
C ASP A 213 3.98 2.28 -18.51
N ASN A 214 5.01 2.41 -17.68
CA ASN A 214 6.34 2.94 -18.06
C ASN A 214 6.35 4.41 -18.55
N CYS A 215 5.24 5.15 -18.43
CA CYS A 215 5.11 6.54 -18.90
C CYS A 215 5.90 7.59 -18.08
N ASN A 216 6.87 7.20 -17.24
CA ASN A 216 7.67 8.06 -16.35
C ASN A 216 6.83 9.04 -15.49
N ILE A 217 5.60 8.63 -15.12
CA ILE A 217 4.66 9.44 -14.34
C ILE A 217 5.20 9.63 -12.93
N SER A 218 5.13 10.85 -12.39
CA SER A 218 5.46 11.13 -10.99
C SER A 218 4.46 12.06 -10.32
N GLY A 219 4.38 11.99 -8.99
CA GLY A 219 3.44 12.79 -8.20
C GLY A 219 2.11 12.09 -7.93
N GLU A 220 1.01 12.86 -7.95
CA GLU A 220 -0.33 12.37 -7.62
C GLU A 220 -1.23 12.28 -8.87
N LEU A 221 -1.92 11.15 -9.03
CA LEU A 221 -3.02 10.97 -9.99
C LEU A 221 -4.38 11.12 -9.29
N ASP A 222 -5.36 11.69 -10.00
CA ASP A 222 -6.71 11.94 -9.53
C ASP A 222 -7.71 11.59 -10.63
N PHE A 223 -8.37 10.44 -10.51
CA PHE A 223 -9.33 9.93 -11.50
C PHE A 223 -10.78 10.25 -11.12
N SER A 224 -11.02 11.25 -10.27
CA SER A 224 -12.37 11.57 -9.75
C SER A 224 -13.41 11.98 -10.82
N ALA A 225 -12.98 12.32 -12.04
CA ALA A 225 -13.85 12.60 -13.19
C ALA A 225 -14.26 11.34 -14.00
N PHE A 226 -13.64 10.19 -13.75
CA PHE A 226 -13.78 8.97 -14.55
C PHE A 226 -14.53 7.88 -13.75
N GLU A 227 -15.78 8.16 -13.40
CA GLU A 227 -16.62 7.23 -12.62
C GLU A 227 -16.85 5.89 -13.37
N THR A 228 -16.77 5.94 -14.70
CA THR A 228 -16.88 4.83 -15.67
C THR A 228 -15.59 4.04 -15.91
N LEU A 229 -14.48 4.38 -15.23
CA LEU A 229 -13.20 3.71 -15.44
C LEU A 229 -13.25 2.27 -14.91
N GLU A 230 -13.25 1.30 -15.82
CA GLU A 230 -13.25 -0.15 -15.58
C GLU A 230 -11.84 -0.68 -15.31
N LEU A 231 -10.83 -0.16 -16.01
CA LEU A 231 -9.44 -0.62 -15.92
C LEU A 231 -8.46 0.54 -15.89
N LEU A 232 -7.52 0.48 -14.94
CA LEU A 232 -6.38 1.40 -14.87
C LEU A 232 -5.09 0.59 -14.71
N HIS A 233 -4.22 0.61 -15.73
CA HIS A 233 -2.83 0.19 -15.64
C HIS A 233 -1.93 1.43 -15.58
N CYS A 234 -0.99 1.48 -14.65
CA CYS A 234 -0.05 2.57 -14.45
C CYS A 234 1.26 2.08 -13.81
N ASN A 235 1.66 0.87 -14.18
CA ASN A 235 2.78 0.13 -13.60
C ASN A 235 4.14 0.77 -14.00
N ASN A 236 5.21 0.49 -13.24
CA ASN A 236 6.58 0.94 -13.54
C ASN A 236 6.70 2.47 -13.65
N ASN A 237 6.26 3.17 -12.61
CA ASN A 237 6.22 4.63 -12.56
C ASN A 237 6.75 5.16 -11.20
N SER A 238 6.64 6.46 -10.97
CA SER A 238 7.01 7.16 -9.73
C SER A 238 5.82 7.82 -9.04
N ILE A 239 4.61 7.24 -9.19
CA ILE A 239 3.38 7.76 -8.61
C ILE A 239 3.41 7.58 -7.08
N SER A 240 3.16 8.65 -6.33
CA SER A 240 3.17 8.66 -4.86
C SER A 240 1.79 8.58 -4.23
N LYS A 241 0.73 8.86 -5.01
CA LYS A 241 -0.68 8.68 -4.65
C LYS A 241 -1.55 8.51 -5.92
N ILE A 242 -2.53 7.63 -5.84
CA ILE A 242 -3.63 7.49 -6.80
C ILE A 242 -4.93 7.76 -6.05
N ASP A 243 -5.83 8.58 -6.62
CA ASP A 243 -7.22 8.68 -6.17
C ASP A 243 -8.17 8.07 -7.21
N VAL A 244 -8.69 6.88 -6.89
CA VAL A 244 -9.74 6.16 -7.64
C VAL A 244 -11.06 6.14 -6.88
N THR A 245 -11.26 7.01 -5.88
CA THR A 245 -12.43 6.93 -4.98
C THR A 245 -13.78 7.25 -5.63
N LYS A 246 -13.80 7.59 -6.92
CA LYS A 246 -15.02 7.70 -7.74
C LYS A 246 -15.14 6.65 -8.84
N CYS A 247 -14.10 5.87 -9.12
CA CYS A 247 -14.11 4.81 -10.14
C CYS A 247 -14.83 3.58 -9.57
N THR A 248 -16.15 3.66 -9.45
CA THR A 248 -16.98 2.59 -8.86
C THR A 248 -17.12 1.40 -9.80
N ALA A 249 -16.94 1.61 -11.11
CA ALA A 249 -16.87 0.57 -12.14
C ALA A 249 -15.52 -0.17 -12.19
N LEU A 250 -14.50 0.26 -11.43
CA LEU A 250 -13.13 -0.24 -11.55
C LEU A 250 -13.04 -1.71 -11.15
N SER A 251 -12.83 -2.57 -12.15
CA SER A 251 -12.71 -4.02 -12.03
C SER A 251 -11.26 -4.52 -12.07
N TRP A 252 -10.34 -3.73 -12.65
CA TRP A 252 -8.90 -4.02 -12.65
C TRP A 252 -8.09 -2.76 -12.32
N LEU A 253 -7.33 -2.80 -11.23
CA LEU A 253 -6.32 -1.79 -10.89
C LEU A 253 -4.92 -2.43 -10.88
N SER A 254 -4.03 -1.90 -11.71
CA SER A 254 -2.62 -2.29 -11.75
C SER A 254 -1.74 -1.05 -11.53
N CYS A 255 -1.07 -1.00 -10.38
CA CYS A 255 -0.13 0.05 -10.00
C CYS A 255 1.17 -0.53 -9.42
N TYR A 256 1.58 -1.68 -9.96
CA TYR A 256 2.87 -2.34 -9.71
C TYR A 256 4.04 -1.37 -9.87
N GLU A 257 5.07 -1.51 -9.04
CA GLU A 257 6.34 -0.77 -9.11
C GLU A 257 6.16 0.75 -9.18
N ASN A 258 5.79 1.29 -8.02
CA ASN A 258 5.47 2.70 -7.79
C ASN A 258 5.91 3.15 -6.38
N LYS A 259 5.51 4.35 -5.96
CA LYS A 259 5.92 4.98 -4.69
C LYS A 259 4.73 5.20 -3.75
N LEU A 260 3.68 4.37 -3.89
CA LEU A 260 2.46 4.45 -3.07
C LEU A 260 2.75 4.01 -1.63
N ASN A 261 2.47 4.90 -0.69
CA ASN A 261 2.49 4.62 0.75
C ASN A 261 1.07 4.41 1.33
N PHE A 262 0.06 4.72 0.52
CA PHE A 262 -1.36 4.58 0.81
C PHE A 262 -2.13 4.41 -0.52
N LEU A 263 -3.09 3.48 -0.53
CA LEU A 263 -4.03 3.26 -1.64
C LEU A 263 -5.44 3.10 -1.03
N ASN A 264 -6.46 3.62 -1.71
CA ASN A 264 -7.85 3.57 -1.23
C ASN A 264 -8.79 3.00 -2.30
N VAL A 265 -9.08 1.72 -2.19
CA VAL A 265 -10.01 0.98 -3.07
C VAL A 265 -11.40 0.78 -2.44
N ALA A 266 -11.71 1.44 -1.32
CA ALA A 266 -12.92 1.20 -0.53
C ALA A 266 -14.26 1.52 -1.25
N ASN A 267 -14.22 2.18 -2.42
CA ASN A 267 -15.40 2.42 -3.27
C ASN A 267 -15.39 1.58 -4.56
N CYS A 268 -14.35 0.77 -4.80
CA CYS A 268 -14.16 -0.05 -5.98
C CYS A 268 -14.74 -1.45 -5.72
N SER A 269 -16.05 -1.54 -5.52
CA SER A 269 -16.72 -2.80 -5.17
C SER A 269 -16.79 -3.81 -6.33
N ALA A 270 -16.52 -3.37 -7.56
CA ALA A 270 -16.39 -4.20 -8.75
C ALA A 270 -14.98 -4.79 -8.94
N LEU A 271 -14.01 -4.44 -8.09
CA LEU A 271 -12.59 -4.76 -8.25
C LEU A 271 -12.34 -6.27 -8.14
N GLY A 272 -12.08 -6.91 -9.28
CA GLY A 272 -11.74 -8.33 -9.41
C GLY A 272 -10.24 -8.59 -9.34
N LEU A 273 -9.41 -7.70 -9.90
CA LEU A 273 -7.95 -7.79 -9.85
C LEU A 273 -7.33 -6.50 -9.29
N LEU A 274 -6.49 -6.67 -8.26
CA LEU A 274 -5.64 -5.59 -7.72
C LEU A 274 -4.18 -6.04 -7.71
N ASP A 275 -3.33 -5.40 -8.52
CA ASP A 275 -1.88 -5.42 -8.31
C ASP A 275 -1.39 -4.07 -7.79
N CYS A 276 -0.91 -4.09 -6.56
CA CYS A 276 -0.22 -2.98 -5.90
C CYS A 276 1.15 -3.41 -5.33
N SER A 277 1.79 -4.41 -5.96
CA SER A 277 3.10 -4.93 -5.59
C SER A 277 4.23 -3.91 -5.86
N ASN A 278 5.42 -4.12 -5.30
CA ASN A 278 6.57 -3.20 -5.42
C ASN A 278 6.20 -1.75 -5.07
N ASN A 279 5.68 -1.55 -3.86
CA ASN A 279 5.26 -0.24 -3.35
C ASN A 279 5.72 -0.07 -1.88
N SER A 280 5.14 0.86 -1.14
CA SER A 280 5.45 1.12 0.27
C SER A 280 4.20 1.14 1.15
N LEU A 281 3.18 0.35 0.79
CA LEU A 281 1.92 0.26 1.52
C LEU A 281 2.17 -0.38 2.89
N SER A 282 1.70 0.30 3.95
CA SER A 282 1.77 -0.21 5.34
C SER A 282 0.42 -0.74 5.86
N THR A 283 -0.66 -0.45 5.14
CA THR A 283 -2.03 -0.91 5.36
C THR A 283 -2.76 -0.96 4.02
N LEU A 284 -3.59 -1.96 3.79
CA LEU A 284 -4.51 -2.05 2.65
C LEU A 284 -5.91 -2.39 3.18
N ASP A 285 -6.93 -1.62 2.79
CA ASP A 285 -8.32 -1.81 3.24
C ASP A 285 -9.13 -2.40 2.08
N LEU A 286 -9.51 -3.67 2.22
CA LEU A 286 -10.24 -4.48 1.25
C LEU A 286 -11.70 -4.72 1.68
N SER A 287 -12.19 -4.02 2.70
CA SER A 287 -13.44 -4.37 3.38
C SER A 287 -14.71 -4.32 2.51
N ASN A 288 -14.65 -3.67 1.34
CA ASN A 288 -15.71 -3.60 0.33
C ASN A 288 -15.35 -4.30 -1.00
N CYS A 289 -14.20 -4.98 -1.10
CA CYS A 289 -13.70 -5.61 -2.34
C CYS A 289 -14.18 -7.07 -2.47
N SER A 290 -15.47 -7.31 -2.29
CA SER A 290 -16.03 -8.68 -2.22
C SER A 290 -16.02 -9.45 -3.55
N ALA A 291 -15.75 -8.76 -4.66
CA ALA A 291 -15.60 -9.34 -6.00
C ALA A 291 -14.13 -9.72 -6.34
N LEU A 292 -13.18 -9.46 -5.44
CA LEU A 292 -11.74 -9.62 -5.69
C LEU A 292 -11.36 -11.09 -5.80
N THR A 293 -10.93 -11.53 -6.99
CA THR A 293 -10.44 -12.89 -7.27
C THR A 293 -8.92 -12.98 -7.23
N SER A 294 -8.19 -11.92 -7.58
CA SER A 294 -6.72 -11.92 -7.57
C SER A 294 -6.14 -10.67 -6.90
N LEU A 295 -5.30 -10.90 -5.88
CA LEU A 295 -4.62 -9.86 -5.09
C LEU A 295 -3.11 -10.05 -5.10
N LEU A 296 -2.42 -9.15 -5.81
CA LEU A 296 -0.98 -9.05 -5.83
C LEU A 296 -0.56 -7.83 -4.98
N CYS A 297 0.08 -8.09 -3.84
CA CYS A 297 0.56 -7.05 -2.91
C CYS A 297 1.99 -7.34 -2.40
N THR A 298 2.75 -8.10 -3.19
CA THR A 298 4.12 -8.53 -2.88
C THR A 298 5.07 -7.34 -2.81
N ASN A 299 6.14 -7.43 -1.99
CA ASN A 299 7.13 -6.36 -1.80
C ASN A 299 6.46 -5.04 -1.35
N ASN A 300 5.93 -5.04 -0.12
CA ASN A 300 5.32 -3.89 0.53
C ASN A 300 5.78 -3.84 2.02
N SER A 301 5.02 -3.19 2.90
CA SER A 301 5.28 -3.15 4.34
C SER A 301 4.01 -3.42 5.17
N LEU A 302 3.13 -4.27 4.65
CA LEU A 302 1.88 -4.64 5.31
C LEU A 302 2.19 -5.43 6.59
N SER A 303 1.68 -4.92 7.73
CA SER A 303 1.78 -5.59 9.05
C SER A 303 0.49 -6.29 9.47
N GLU A 304 -0.60 -6.02 8.77
CA GLU A 304 -1.90 -6.67 8.85
C GLU A 304 -2.52 -6.67 7.44
N LEU A 305 -3.17 -7.78 7.06
CA LEU A 305 -3.88 -7.94 5.80
C LEU A 305 -5.16 -8.75 6.08
N ASP A 306 -6.32 -8.11 5.92
CA ASP A 306 -7.64 -8.72 6.15
C ASP A 306 -8.29 -9.06 4.81
N VAL A 307 -8.18 -10.33 4.40
CA VAL A 307 -8.86 -10.89 3.23
C VAL A 307 -10.20 -11.56 3.58
N THR A 308 -10.65 -11.49 4.84
CA THR A 308 -11.90 -12.16 5.28
C THR A 308 -13.18 -11.56 4.66
N LYS A 309 -13.05 -10.54 3.81
CA LYS A 309 -14.12 -9.89 3.04
C LYS A 309 -14.03 -10.16 1.54
N CYS A 310 -13.06 -10.96 1.09
CA CYS A 310 -12.85 -11.38 -0.30
C CYS A 310 -13.15 -12.89 -0.45
N PRO A 311 -14.42 -13.33 -0.39
CA PRO A 311 -14.78 -14.76 -0.43
C PRO A 311 -14.56 -15.40 -1.81
N ALA A 312 -14.43 -14.59 -2.86
CA ALA A 312 -14.13 -15.01 -4.22
C ALA A 312 -12.61 -15.06 -4.52
N LEU A 313 -11.74 -14.88 -3.52
CA LEU A 313 -10.30 -14.80 -3.72
C LEU A 313 -9.72 -16.17 -4.10
N GLU A 314 -9.25 -16.25 -5.35
CA GLU A 314 -8.57 -17.39 -5.97
C GLU A 314 -7.05 -17.27 -5.77
N GLN A 315 -6.49 -16.07 -5.99
CA GLN A 315 -5.03 -15.84 -5.97
C GLN A 315 -4.63 -14.79 -4.93
N LEU A 316 -3.64 -15.10 -4.08
CA LEU A 316 -3.12 -14.21 -3.05
C LEU A 316 -1.58 -14.20 -3.01
N TRP A 317 -0.97 -13.16 -3.57
CA TRP A 317 0.49 -12.99 -3.57
C TRP A 317 0.91 -11.85 -2.64
N CYS A 318 1.09 -12.14 -1.35
CA CYS A 318 1.48 -11.20 -0.29
C CYS A 318 2.92 -11.39 0.22
N ASN A 319 3.82 -11.93 -0.62
CA ASN A 319 5.22 -12.20 -0.27
C ASN A 319 5.99 -10.92 0.13
N ASN A 320 7.09 -11.06 0.88
CA ASN A 320 7.98 -9.96 1.27
C ASN A 320 7.18 -8.78 1.89
N ASN A 321 6.48 -9.10 2.97
CA ASN A 321 5.78 -8.14 3.82
C ASN A 321 6.20 -8.39 5.29
N ILE A 322 5.51 -7.80 6.26
CA ILE A 322 5.78 -7.97 7.69
C ILE A 322 4.55 -8.53 8.43
N LEU A 323 3.82 -9.43 7.76
CA LEU A 323 2.65 -10.11 8.31
C LEU A 323 3.06 -11.10 9.41
N THR A 324 2.36 -11.04 10.55
CA THR A 324 2.58 -11.96 11.69
C THR A 324 1.47 -13.00 11.85
N ALA A 325 0.34 -12.80 11.17
CA ALA A 325 -0.74 -13.75 10.98
C ALA A 325 -1.43 -13.43 9.64
N LEU A 326 -2.07 -14.43 9.04
CA LEU A 326 -2.91 -14.32 7.85
C LEU A 326 -4.17 -15.16 8.12
N ASP A 327 -5.35 -14.57 7.94
CA ASP A 327 -6.64 -15.23 8.21
C ASP A 327 -7.34 -15.56 6.89
N LEU A 328 -7.28 -16.85 6.52
CA LEU A 328 -7.83 -17.41 5.29
C LEU A 328 -9.17 -18.11 5.52
N SER A 329 -9.76 -17.99 6.71
CA SER A 329 -10.97 -18.73 7.11
C SER A 329 -12.19 -18.47 6.23
N ASN A 330 -12.18 -17.40 5.43
CA ASN A 330 -13.22 -17.06 4.45
C ASN A 330 -12.68 -16.93 3.01
N CYS A 331 -11.64 -17.69 2.65
CA CYS A 331 -11.08 -17.77 1.29
C CYS A 331 -11.14 -19.22 0.74
N PRO A 332 -12.35 -19.78 0.52
CA PRO A 332 -12.53 -21.19 0.14
C PRO A 332 -12.23 -21.50 -1.33
N ALA A 333 -12.09 -20.48 -2.18
CA ALA A 333 -11.79 -20.61 -3.61
C ALA A 333 -10.29 -20.52 -3.93
N LEU A 334 -9.43 -20.34 -2.92
CA LEU A 334 -8.02 -20.03 -3.08
C LEU A 334 -7.27 -21.19 -3.75
N ASP A 335 -6.62 -20.95 -4.90
CA ASP A 335 -5.85 -21.91 -5.69
C ASP A 335 -4.33 -21.64 -5.63
N ASP A 336 -3.91 -20.38 -5.56
CA ASP A 336 -2.50 -19.95 -5.47
C ASP A 336 -2.25 -18.98 -4.30
N LEU A 337 -1.61 -19.50 -3.25
CA LEU A 337 -1.20 -18.75 -2.06
C LEU A 337 0.32 -18.58 -2.02
N ARG A 338 0.78 -17.32 -2.11
CA ARG A 338 2.19 -16.95 -1.98
C ARG A 338 2.36 -15.93 -0.86
N CYS A 339 2.71 -16.42 0.32
CA CYS A 339 2.93 -15.66 1.55
C CYS A 339 4.36 -15.78 2.09
N SER A 340 5.32 -16.17 1.25
CA SER A 340 6.73 -16.33 1.61
C SER A 340 7.36 -15.02 2.10
N SER A 341 8.45 -15.10 2.87
CA SER A 341 9.19 -13.94 3.40
C SER A 341 8.28 -13.00 4.20
N ASN A 342 7.71 -13.52 5.28
CA ASN A 342 6.88 -12.77 6.22
C ASN A 342 7.36 -13.10 7.65
N SER A 343 6.49 -13.06 8.65
CA SER A 343 6.79 -13.47 10.03
C SER A 343 5.64 -14.29 10.62
N LEU A 344 4.96 -15.08 9.78
CA LEU A 344 3.87 -15.97 10.19
C LEU A 344 4.41 -17.06 11.12
N THR A 345 3.77 -17.27 12.27
CA THR A 345 4.07 -18.37 13.21
C THR A 345 3.10 -19.54 13.10
N VAL A 346 1.91 -19.29 12.54
CA VAL A 346 0.87 -20.27 12.21
C VAL A 346 0.27 -19.86 10.86
N LEU A 347 0.02 -20.84 10.01
CA LEU A 347 -0.69 -20.69 8.74
C LEU A 347 -1.78 -21.76 8.69
N ASP A 348 -3.04 -21.33 8.74
CA ASP A 348 -4.22 -22.21 8.68
C ASP A 348 -4.83 -22.13 7.27
N ILE A 349 -4.73 -23.24 6.54
CA ILE A 349 -5.21 -23.43 5.17
C ILE A 349 -6.34 -24.46 5.12
N SER A 350 -6.91 -24.85 6.27
CA SER A 350 -7.89 -25.94 6.36
C SER A 350 -9.18 -25.71 5.55
N ASN A 351 -9.51 -24.45 5.26
CA ASN A 351 -10.63 -24.07 4.39
C ASN A 351 -10.25 -23.88 2.91
N CYS A 352 -8.96 -23.84 2.56
CA CYS A 352 -8.46 -23.68 1.19
C CYS A 352 -8.32 -25.05 0.50
N THR A 353 -9.45 -25.75 0.31
CA THR A 353 -9.49 -27.12 -0.22
C THR A 353 -9.20 -27.22 -1.72
N THR A 354 -9.31 -26.09 -2.43
CA THR A 354 -8.93 -25.89 -3.84
C THR A 354 -7.44 -25.64 -4.06
N LEU A 355 -6.66 -25.45 -3.00
CA LEU A 355 -5.28 -24.94 -3.10
C LEU A 355 -4.37 -25.87 -3.90
N GLU A 356 -3.84 -25.36 -5.02
CA GLU A 356 -2.92 -26.06 -5.92
C GLU A 356 -1.46 -25.63 -5.71
N ILE A 357 -1.22 -24.37 -5.33
CA ILE A 357 0.11 -23.77 -5.17
C ILE A 357 0.22 -23.13 -3.77
N LEU A 358 1.21 -23.57 -2.98
CA LEU A 358 1.51 -23.01 -1.67
C LEU A 358 2.99 -22.63 -1.54
N TYR A 359 3.26 -21.33 -1.57
CA TYR A 359 4.58 -20.75 -1.30
C TYR A 359 4.51 -20.03 0.05
N CYS A 360 5.05 -20.67 1.10
CA CYS A 360 5.05 -20.16 2.49
C CYS A 360 6.46 -20.14 3.14
N ALA A 361 7.50 -20.34 2.33
CA ALA A 361 8.89 -20.34 2.75
C ALA A 361 9.36 -19.02 3.41
N ASN A 362 10.44 -19.05 4.18
CA ASN A 362 10.96 -17.87 4.91
C ASN A 362 9.89 -17.26 5.86
N ASN A 363 9.43 -18.08 6.79
CA ASN A 363 8.50 -17.70 7.86
C ASN A 363 8.95 -18.32 9.19
N ASN A 364 8.12 -18.26 10.23
CA ASN A 364 8.40 -18.83 11.55
C ASN A 364 7.45 -20.01 11.88
N LEU A 365 6.88 -20.69 10.88
CA LEU A 365 5.92 -21.78 11.08
C LEU A 365 6.58 -22.94 11.82
N THR A 366 5.96 -23.45 12.89
CA THR A 366 6.44 -24.64 13.64
C THR A 366 5.77 -25.94 13.19
N ALA A 367 4.68 -25.84 12.44
CA ALA A 367 3.94 -26.95 11.84
C ALA A 367 3.17 -26.43 10.62
N LEU A 368 2.84 -27.32 9.69
CA LEU A 368 2.00 -27.04 8.52
C LEU A 368 1.12 -28.26 8.25
N ASP A 369 -0.21 -28.09 8.35
CA ASP A 369 -1.19 -29.13 8.02
C ASP A 369 -1.72 -28.90 6.59
N VAL A 370 -1.31 -29.76 5.67
CA VAL A 370 -1.79 -29.76 4.26
C VAL A 370 -2.90 -30.78 4.01
N SER A 371 -3.42 -31.45 5.05
CA SER A 371 -4.34 -32.60 4.94
C SER A 371 -5.69 -32.32 4.28
N LYS A 372 -6.01 -31.04 4.04
CA LYS A 372 -7.21 -30.55 3.35
C LYS A 372 -6.96 -30.08 1.92
N CYS A 373 -5.71 -29.81 1.56
CA CYS A 373 -5.31 -29.33 0.23
C CYS A 373 -5.06 -30.52 -0.70
N THR A 374 -6.11 -31.27 -1.01
CA THR A 374 -6.01 -32.51 -1.81
C THR A 374 -5.59 -32.27 -3.26
N HIS A 375 -5.74 -31.03 -3.74
CA HIS A 375 -5.37 -30.57 -5.07
C HIS A 375 -3.95 -29.99 -5.15
N LEU A 376 -3.19 -29.98 -4.04
CA LEU A 376 -1.88 -29.33 -3.94
C LEU A 376 -0.86 -29.99 -4.88
N LYS A 377 -0.37 -29.21 -5.85
CA LYS A 377 0.62 -29.59 -6.87
C LYS A 377 2.02 -29.09 -6.52
N GLN A 378 2.13 -27.93 -5.86
CA GLN A 378 3.40 -27.28 -5.54
C GLN A 378 3.42 -26.80 -4.08
N LEU A 379 4.45 -27.21 -3.33
CA LEU A 379 4.64 -26.83 -1.92
C LEU A 379 6.07 -26.37 -1.65
N TYR A 380 6.25 -25.08 -1.39
CA TYR A 380 7.53 -24.45 -1.03
C TYR A 380 7.43 -23.88 0.39
N CYS A 381 7.98 -24.60 1.37
CA CYS A 381 7.86 -24.33 2.80
C CYS A 381 9.21 -24.27 3.55
N TYR A 382 10.34 -24.33 2.83
CA TYR A 382 11.70 -24.18 3.36
C TYR A 382 11.93 -22.85 4.13
N SER A 383 13.01 -22.78 4.91
CA SER A 383 13.29 -21.69 5.85
C SER A 383 12.11 -21.43 6.80
N ASN A 384 11.74 -22.47 7.55
CA ASN A 384 10.75 -22.42 8.63
C ASN A 384 11.27 -23.19 9.87
N ASN A 385 10.43 -23.34 10.92
CA ASN A 385 10.73 -24.15 12.11
C ASN A 385 9.94 -25.48 12.13
N ILE A 386 9.52 -25.96 10.96
CA ILE A 386 8.79 -27.22 10.79
C ILE A 386 9.79 -28.39 10.98
N THR A 387 9.39 -29.46 11.66
CA THR A 387 10.23 -30.65 11.89
C THR A 387 9.71 -31.90 11.18
N THR A 388 8.40 -31.97 10.91
CA THR A 388 7.73 -33.08 10.23
C THR A 388 6.69 -32.55 9.25
N LEU A 389 6.50 -33.23 8.12
CA LEU A 389 5.52 -32.86 7.10
C LEU A 389 4.86 -34.10 6.50
N ASP A 390 3.56 -34.28 6.73
CA ASP A 390 2.75 -35.34 6.12
C ASP A 390 2.06 -34.81 4.85
N VAL A 391 2.43 -35.34 3.69
CA VAL A 391 1.80 -35.03 2.39
C VAL A 391 1.00 -36.22 1.84
N THR A 392 0.70 -37.25 2.64
CA THR A 392 -0.09 -38.44 2.22
C THR A 392 -1.53 -38.14 1.79
N LYS A 393 -1.97 -36.87 1.91
CA LYS A 393 -3.28 -36.37 1.45
C LYS A 393 -3.18 -35.42 0.25
N CYS A 394 -1.99 -35.19 -0.28
CA CYS A 394 -1.73 -34.38 -1.47
C CYS A 394 -1.26 -35.27 -2.64
N PRO A 395 -2.11 -36.19 -3.17
CA PRO A 395 -1.70 -37.13 -4.22
C PRO A 395 -1.38 -36.46 -5.58
N ALA A 396 -1.67 -35.16 -5.72
CA ALA A 396 -1.35 -34.34 -6.89
C ALA A 396 0.02 -33.65 -6.80
N LEU A 397 0.77 -33.81 -5.70
CA LEU A 397 1.98 -33.05 -5.41
C LEU A 397 3.14 -33.47 -6.33
N THR A 398 3.55 -32.58 -7.23
CA THR A 398 4.62 -32.79 -8.22
C THR A 398 5.86 -31.95 -7.97
N SER A 399 5.83 -31.03 -7.00
CA SER A 399 7.03 -30.35 -6.51
C SER A 399 6.92 -30.03 -5.02
N LEU A 400 7.92 -30.47 -4.26
CA LEU A 400 8.07 -30.20 -2.83
C LEU A 400 9.45 -29.58 -2.56
N SER A 401 9.48 -28.54 -1.73
CA SER A 401 10.71 -27.94 -1.21
C SER A 401 10.51 -27.54 0.26
N CYS A 402 11.25 -28.23 1.13
CA CYS A 402 11.37 -27.97 2.56
C CYS A 402 12.86 -27.93 2.95
N ASP A 403 13.17 -27.65 4.22
CA ASP A 403 14.56 -27.74 4.70
C ASP A 403 14.99 -29.21 4.86
N ASP A 404 16.29 -29.50 4.68
CA ASP A 404 16.86 -30.88 4.75
C ASP A 404 16.63 -31.58 6.10
N SER A 405 16.28 -30.82 7.15
CA SER A 405 15.96 -31.31 8.49
C SER A 405 14.51 -31.79 8.68
N VAL A 406 13.62 -31.58 7.69
CA VAL A 406 12.20 -31.93 7.79
C VAL A 406 11.98 -33.41 7.46
N VAL A 407 11.39 -34.16 8.39
CA VAL A 407 10.97 -35.54 8.13
C VAL A 407 9.67 -35.53 7.33
N VAL A 408 9.80 -35.67 6.00
CA VAL A 408 8.67 -35.77 5.07
C VAL A 408 8.09 -37.19 5.05
N THR A 409 6.77 -37.30 5.03
CA THR A 409 6.03 -38.57 4.89
C THR A 409 5.06 -38.49 3.73
N GLY A 410 5.06 -39.50 2.85
CA GLY A 410 4.10 -39.63 1.75
C GLY A 410 4.50 -39.00 0.41
N TYR A 411 5.66 -38.36 0.31
CA TYR A 411 6.20 -37.85 -0.96
C TYR A 411 6.99 -38.96 -1.69
N THR A 412 6.86 -39.03 -3.02
CA THR A 412 7.47 -40.09 -3.85
C THR A 412 8.03 -39.59 -5.18
N GLY A 413 8.32 -38.28 -5.30
CA GLY A 413 8.89 -37.64 -6.50
C GLY A 413 10.03 -36.70 -6.15
#